data_AF-A0A183D8E8-F1
#
_entry.id   AF-A0A183D8E8-F1
#
_cell.length_a   1.000
_cell.length_b   1.000
_cell.length_c   1.000
_cell.angle_alpha   90.00
_cell.angle_beta   90.00
_cell.angle_gamma   90.00
#
_symmetry.space_group_name_H-M   'P 1'
#
loop_
_entity.id
_entity.type
_entity.pdbx_description
1 polymer ?
#
loop_
_entity_poly.entity_id
_entity_poly.type
_entity_poly.pdbx_seq_one_letter_code
_entity_poly.pdbx_strand_id
1 'polypeptide(L)'
;LLPLILLLQLGLQWRQLSDSEKAPYIAEAERLRVMHMKEYPDYKYKPRKKPKKGAEGQNTVNGCSNIAGHASRQSDIATSGVAGGRAKALKRYVGFSRLA
;
A
#
# COMPACT_ATOMS: atom_id res chain seq x y z
N LEU A 1 15.45 -1.05 -21.49
CA LEU A 1 15.07 -2.46 -21.22
C LEU A 1 15.79 -3.03 -19.99
N LEU A 2 17.11 -2.87 -19.86
CA LEU A 2 17.89 -3.23 -18.66
C LEU A 2 17.37 -2.68 -17.30
N PRO A 3 16.95 -1.40 -17.16
CA PRO A 3 16.47 -0.90 -15.85
C PRO A 3 15.14 -1.54 -15.40
N LEU A 4 14.29 -1.97 -16.33
CA LEU A 4 13.03 -2.66 -16.02
C LEU A 4 13.27 -4.09 -15.52
N ILE A 5 14.26 -4.79 -16.10
CA ILE A 5 14.65 -6.14 -15.69
C ILE A 5 15.29 -6.10 -14.29
N LEU A 6 16.13 -5.10 -14.02
CA LEU A 6 16.75 -4.92 -12.71
C LEU A 6 15.72 -4.72 -11.58
N LEU A 7 14.72 -3.87 -11.79
CA LEU A 7 13.64 -3.66 -10.82
C LEU A 7 12.82 -4.93 -10.56
N LEU A 8 12.51 -5.69 -11.62
CA LEU A 8 11.81 -6.95 -11.51
C LEU A 8 12.62 -7.98 -10.71
N GLN A 9 13.91 -8.11 -11.01
CA GLN A 9 14.80 -9.05 -10.34
C GLN A 9 14.99 -8.71 -8.87
N LEU A 10 15.18 -7.43 -8.54
CA LEU A 10 15.28 -6.98 -7.15
C LEU A 10 14.00 -7.32 -6.36
N GLY A 11 12.82 -7.15 -6.97
CA GLY A 11 11.55 -7.55 -6.36
C GLY A 11 11.43 -9.06 -6.12
N LEU A 12 11.96 -9.89 -7.02
CA LEU A 12 11.99 -11.35 -6.84
C LEU A 12 12.97 -11.76 -5.73
N GLN A 13 14.17 -11.19 -5.72
CA GLN A 13 15.19 -11.45 -4.70
C GLN A 13 14.68 -11.06 -3.31
N TRP A 14 14.06 -9.88 -3.17
CA TRP A 14 13.46 -9.44 -1.91
C TRP A 14 12.46 -10.47 -1.35
N ARG A 15 11.66 -11.09 -2.20
CA ARG A 15 10.68 -12.10 -1.76
C ARG A 15 11.34 -13.40 -1.28
N GLN A 16 12.53 -13.72 -1.78
CA GLN A 16 13.28 -14.95 -1.46
C GLN A 16 14.13 -14.83 -0.18
N LEU A 17 14.55 -13.61 0.19
CA LEU A 17 15.32 -13.37 1.43
C LEU A 17 14.55 -13.83 2.68
N SER A 18 15.27 -14.40 3.64
CA SER A 18 14.77 -14.75 4.97
C SER A 18 14.51 -13.51 5.83
N ASP A 19 13.77 -13.67 6.94
CA ASP A 19 13.45 -12.55 7.83
C ASP A 19 14.70 -11.96 8.50
N SER A 20 15.71 -12.77 8.81
CA SER A 20 17.00 -12.31 9.34
C SER A 20 17.76 -11.44 8.34
N GLU A 21 17.70 -11.78 7.04
CA GLU A 21 18.36 -11.01 5.99
C GLU A 21 17.61 -9.70 5.68
N LYS A 22 16.29 -9.69 5.85
CA LYS A 22 15.46 -8.47 5.71
C LYS A 22 15.54 -7.54 6.91
N ALA A 23 15.83 -8.08 8.09
CA ALA A 23 15.85 -7.36 9.38
C ALA A 23 16.58 -6.00 9.33
N PRO A 24 17.81 -5.88 8.80
CA PRO A 24 18.50 -4.58 8.77
C PRO A 24 17.76 -3.53 7.93
N TYR A 25 17.17 -3.92 6.79
CA TYR A 25 16.43 -3.01 5.92
C TYR A 25 15.11 -2.56 6.54
N ILE A 26 14.44 -3.46 7.26
CA ILE A 26 13.20 -3.13 7.99
C ILE A 26 13.51 -2.18 9.15
N ALA A 27 14.56 -2.45 9.92
CA ALA A 27 14.99 -1.59 11.02
C ALA A 27 15.35 -0.18 10.54
N GLU A 28 16.06 -0.07 9.42
CA GLU A 28 16.39 1.22 8.83
C GLU A 28 15.14 1.95 8.30
N ALA A 29 14.19 1.24 7.69
CA ALA A 29 12.92 1.83 7.28
C ALA A 29 12.12 2.39 8.47
N GLU A 30 12.09 1.68 9.59
CA GLU A 30 11.46 2.17 10.82
C GLU A 30 12.21 3.36 11.41
N ARG A 31 13.56 3.34 11.41
CA ARG A 31 14.37 4.49 11.82
C ARG A 31 14.03 5.75 11.00
N LEU A 32 13.95 5.61 9.68
CA LEU A 32 13.58 6.69 8.77
C LEU A 32 12.14 7.16 9.00
N ARG A 33 11.21 6.24 9.25
CA ARG A 33 9.82 6.59 9.57
C ARG A 33 9.73 7.43 10.84
N VAL A 34 10.43 7.05 11.90
CA VAL A 34 10.46 7.80 13.17
C VAL A 34 11.02 9.20 12.94
N MET A 35 12.15 9.29 12.22
CA MET A 35 12.74 10.59 11.84
C MET A 35 11.75 11.45 11.06
N HIS A 36 11.07 10.88 10.07
CA HIS A 36 10.10 11.59 9.25
C HIS A 36 8.89 12.09 10.05
N MET A 37 8.36 11.28 10.99
CA MET A 37 7.26 11.70 11.87
C MET A 37 7.67 12.82 12.82
N LYS A 38 8.93 12.81 13.29
CA LYS A 38 9.46 13.86 14.15
C LYS A 38 9.67 15.17 13.38
N GLU A 39 10.26 15.09 12.19
CA GLU A 39 10.61 16.27 11.38
C GLU A 39 9.39 16.87 10.66
N TYR A 40 8.41 16.03 10.30
CA TYR A 40 7.20 16.44 9.58
C TYR A 40 5.93 15.95 10.31
N PRO A 41 5.56 16.56 11.45
CA PRO A 41 4.39 16.14 12.23
C PRO A 41 3.07 16.33 11.45
N ASP A 42 3.00 17.31 10.55
CA ASP A 42 1.83 17.58 9.70
C ASP A 42 1.79 16.75 8.42
N TYR A 43 2.80 15.91 8.17
CA TYR A 43 2.83 15.09 6.96
C TYR A 43 1.65 14.11 6.94
N LYS A 44 0.80 14.26 5.93
CA LYS A 44 -0.37 13.40 5.72
C LYS A 44 -0.39 12.87 4.29
N TYR A 45 -0.28 11.55 4.14
CA TYR A 45 -0.42 10.89 2.85
C TYR A 45 -1.83 11.09 2.29
N LYS A 46 -1.92 11.78 1.14
CA LYS A 46 -3.16 12.03 0.40
C LYS A 46 -3.06 11.36 -0.98
N PRO A 47 -3.65 10.16 -1.18
CA PRO A 47 -3.62 9.48 -2.47
C PRO A 47 -4.17 10.38 -3.59
N ARG A 48 -3.37 10.60 -4.63
CA ARG A 48 -3.81 11.34 -5.82
C ARG A 48 -4.59 10.39 -6.73
N LYS A 49 -5.87 10.73 -6.99
CA LYS A 49 -6.66 10.03 -8.01
C LYS A 49 -6.08 10.37 -9.38
N LYS A 50 -5.73 9.36 -10.18
CA LYS A 50 -5.33 9.58 -11.56
C LYS A 50 -6.57 9.96 -12.39
N PRO A 51 -6.50 10.97 -13.27
CA PRO A 51 -7.61 11.29 -14.17
C PRO A 51 -7.87 10.11 -15.10
N LYS A 52 -9.15 9.72 -15.26
CA LYS A 52 -9.54 8.74 -16.28
C LYS A 52 -9.35 9.40 -17.66
N LYS A 53 -8.39 8.91 -18.45
CA LYS A 53 -8.31 9.27 -19.87
C LYS A 53 -9.52 8.64 -20.57
N GLY A 54 -10.49 9.46 -20.99
CA GLY A 54 -11.67 8.99 -21.72
C GLY A 54 -12.99 9.71 -21.44
N ALA A 55 -13.02 10.82 -20.69
CA ALA A 55 -14.24 11.62 -20.54
C ALA A 55 -13.97 13.04 -21.07
N GLU A 56 -14.08 13.21 -22.38
CA GLU A 56 -14.46 14.52 -22.92
C GLU A 56 -15.92 14.76 -22.57
N GLY A 57 -16.20 15.88 -21.90
CA GLY A 57 -17.55 16.41 -21.71
C GLY A 57 -18.36 15.79 -20.57
N GLN A 58 -18.33 16.41 -19.40
CA GLN A 58 -19.52 17.05 -18.80
C GLN A 58 -19.15 17.71 -17.47
N ASN A 59 -19.23 19.04 -17.50
CA ASN A 59 -19.28 19.90 -16.34
C ASN A 59 -20.55 19.56 -15.54
N THR A 60 -20.40 18.91 -14.38
CA THR A 60 -21.45 18.88 -13.36
C THR A 60 -20.83 19.31 -12.04
N VAL A 61 -21.26 20.50 -11.61
CA VAL A 61 -21.11 21.01 -10.26
C VAL A 61 -21.78 20.00 -9.35
N ASN A 62 -21.01 19.26 -8.54
CA ASN A 62 -21.56 18.45 -7.46
C ASN A 62 -20.55 18.43 -6.31
N GLY A 63 -20.82 19.25 -5.30
CA GLY A 63 -20.18 19.17 -4.00
C GLY A 63 -20.43 17.80 -3.38
N CYS A 64 -19.41 17.25 -2.73
CA CYS A 64 -19.58 16.12 -1.84
C CYS A 64 -18.84 16.43 -0.53
N SER A 65 -19.59 17.05 0.36
CA SER A 65 -19.37 16.98 1.80
C SER A 65 -19.34 15.51 2.20
N ASN A 66 -18.15 14.96 2.41
CA ASN A 66 -18.01 13.73 3.17
C ASN A 66 -17.59 14.12 4.57
N ILE A 67 -18.58 14.17 5.46
CA ILE A 67 -18.39 14.03 6.90
C ILE A 67 -17.76 12.65 7.09
N ALA A 68 -16.43 12.59 7.05
CA ALA A 68 -15.70 11.38 7.38
C ALA A 68 -15.82 11.22 8.89
N GLY A 69 -16.55 10.18 9.31
CA GLY A 69 -16.74 9.82 10.70
C GLY A 69 -15.45 9.93 11.50
N HIS A 70 -15.56 10.60 12.64
CA HIS A 70 -14.55 10.64 13.68
C HIS A 70 -14.44 9.24 14.31
N ALA A 71 -13.84 8.29 13.60
CA ALA A 71 -13.39 7.04 14.20
C ALA A 71 -12.03 7.31 14.84
N SER A 72 -12.08 7.77 16.09
CA SER A 72 -10.93 7.76 16.99
C SER A 72 -10.37 6.33 17.01
N ARG A 73 -9.23 6.11 16.34
CA ARG A 73 -8.43 4.90 16.55
C ARG A 73 -7.43 5.24 17.62
N GLN A 74 -7.92 5.13 18.85
CA GLN A 74 -7.13 5.15 20.06
C GLN A 74 -6.11 4.00 19.99
N SER A 75 -4.90 4.33 20.40
CA SER A 75 -3.75 3.44 20.49
C SER A 75 -3.92 2.45 21.63
N ASP A 76 -4.09 1.16 21.30
CA ASP A 76 -3.89 0.09 22.27
C ASP A 76 -2.78 -0.84 21.79
N ILE A 77 -1.71 -0.86 22.57
CA ILE A 77 -0.67 -1.89 22.55
C ILE A 77 -1.34 -3.19 23.03
N ALA A 78 -1.47 -4.18 22.15
CA ALA A 78 -1.87 -5.53 22.54
C ALA A 78 -1.01 -6.57 21.80
N THR A 79 -0.02 -7.06 22.53
CA THR A 79 0.64 -8.35 22.30
C THR A 79 -0.38 -9.48 22.44
N SER A 80 -0.12 -10.59 21.74
CA SER A 80 -0.80 -11.90 21.78
C SER A 80 -1.99 -12.09 20.83
N GLY A 81 -1.92 -13.17 20.05
CA GLY A 81 -2.76 -13.44 18.90
C GLY A 81 -4.08 -14.13 19.23
N VAL A 82 -5.07 -13.87 18.38
CA VAL A 82 -6.20 -14.75 18.03
C VAL A 82 -6.58 -14.42 16.59
N ALA A 83 -6.88 -15.48 15.82
CA ALA A 83 -7.31 -15.45 14.44
C ALA A 83 -8.54 -14.54 14.19
N GLY A 84 -8.51 -13.78 13.09
CA GLY A 84 -9.64 -12.97 12.63
C GLY A 84 -9.39 -12.45 11.22
N GLY A 85 -9.85 -13.19 10.21
CA GLY A 85 -9.49 -13.02 8.82
C GLY A 85 -9.90 -11.70 8.15
N ARG A 86 -9.03 -11.24 7.24
CA ARG A 86 -9.44 -10.64 5.97
C ARG A 86 -8.63 -11.30 4.88
N ALA A 87 -9.16 -12.35 4.26
CA ALA A 87 -8.62 -12.89 3.03
C ALA A 87 -8.67 -11.78 1.97
N LYS A 88 -7.54 -11.12 1.70
CA LYS A 88 -7.41 -10.35 0.47
C LYS A 88 -7.45 -11.37 -0.65
N ALA A 89 -8.54 -11.38 -1.41
CA ALA A 89 -8.67 -12.17 -2.62
C ALA A 89 -7.45 -11.90 -3.51
N LEU A 90 -6.50 -12.83 -3.50
CA LEU A 90 -5.39 -12.86 -4.42
C LEU A 90 -6.03 -13.12 -5.78
N LYS A 91 -6.04 -12.13 -6.67
CA LYS A 91 -6.28 -12.40 -8.10
C LYS A 91 -5.12 -13.29 -8.55
N ARG A 92 -5.31 -14.59 -8.41
CA ARG A 92 -4.43 -15.63 -8.94
C ARG A 92 -4.43 -15.43 -10.45
N TYR A 93 -3.37 -14.83 -10.95
CA TYR A 93 -3.08 -14.85 -12.38
C TYR A 93 -2.55 -16.25 -12.69
N VAL A 94 -3.45 -17.14 -13.07
CA VAL A 94 -3.12 -18.35 -13.84
C VAL A 94 -3.97 -18.26 -15.10
N GLY A 95 -3.29 -18.07 -16.23
CA GLY A 95 -3.93 -18.14 -17.54
C GLY A 95 -4.34 -19.58 -17.88
N PHE A 96 -4.84 -19.72 -19.11
CA PHE A 96 -5.17 -20.95 -19.84
C PHE A 96 -6.62 -21.47 -19.72
N SER A 97 -7.34 -21.20 -20.81
CA SER A 97 -8.27 -22.13 -21.50
C SER A 97 -9.54 -22.60 -20.79
N ARG A 98 -10.67 -22.02 -21.20
CA ARG A 98 -11.85 -22.80 -21.64
C ARG A 98 -12.81 -21.91 -22.41
N LEU A 99 -12.72 -21.98 -23.73
CA LEU A 99 -13.86 -21.83 -24.61
C LEU A 99 -14.65 -23.13 -24.53
N ALA A 100 -15.94 -23.03 -24.24
CA ALA A 100 -16.97 -23.99 -24.61
C ALA A 100 -18.27 -23.19 -24.77
#